data_AF-A0A8T0CZL4-F1
#
_entry.id   AF-A0A8T0CZL4-F1
#
_cell.length_a   1.000
_cell.length_b   1.000
_cell.length_c   1.000
_cell.angle_alpha   90.00
_cell.angle_beta   90.00
_cell.angle_gamma   90.00
#
_symmetry.space_group_name_H-M   'P 1'
#
loop_
_entity.id
_entity.type
_entity.pdbx_description
1 polymer ?
#
loop_
_entity_poly.entity_id
_entity_poly.type
_entity_poly.pdbx_seq_one_letter_code
_entity_poly.pdbx_strand_id
1 'polypeptide(L)'
;VLFILLFYLTCVSADCIWYGIGDHKDPVHPHYTFYEGRGRPLNDADAYQVLSKMCPTYALGPDTPLCCDKEQLNFFHESAKPAYELFRRCPSCWANFRMLLCAMTCDPNQAEFLTPTMVVGKLVFSVQYNLTKSFADSFFNSCKVGNVGL
;
A
#
# COMPACT_ATOMS: atom_id res chain seq x y z
N VAL A 1 -7.11 -32.45 26.09
CA VAL A 1 -7.60 -32.04 24.75
C VAL A 1 -7.92 -30.55 24.67
N LEU A 2 -8.48 -29.92 25.71
CA LEU A 2 -8.83 -28.48 25.70
C LEU A 2 -7.64 -27.50 25.76
N PHE A 3 -6.47 -27.93 26.24
CA PHE A 3 -5.28 -27.06 26.37
C PHE A 3 -4.43 -26.91 25.10
N ILE A 4 -4.65 -27.73 24.07
CA ILE A 4 -3.86 -27.71 22.82
C ILE A 4 -4.42 -26.66 21.82
N LEU A 5 -5.66 -26.21 22.01
CA LEU A 5 -6.29 -25.18 21.16
C LEU A 5 -5.85 -23.75 21.48
N LEU A 6 -5.14 -23.50 22.59
CA LEU A 6 -4.72 -22.15 23.00
C LEU A 6 -3.38 -21.70 22.39
N PHE A 7 -2.62 -22.59 21.76
CA PHE A 7 -1.32 -22.27 21.16
C PHE A 7 -1.39 -21.80 19.69
N TYR A 8 -2.58 -21.78 19.09
CA TYR A 8 -2.80 -21.26 17.74
C TYR A 8 -3.32 -19.80 17.73
N LEU A 9 -3.07 -19.02 18.78
CA LEU A 9 -2.97 -17.57 18.59
C LEU A 9 -1.65 -17.29 17.89
N THR A 10 -1.61 -17.54 16.57
CA THR A 10 -0.70 -16.79 15.71
C THR A 10 -1.08 -15.33 15.94
N CYS A 11 -0.25 -14.60 16.68
CA CYS A 11 -0.25 -13.15 16.59
C CYS A 11 -0.03 -12.85 15.11
N VAL A 12 -1.10 -12.57 14.36
CA VAL A 12 -1.00 -11.92 13.05
C VAL A 12 -0.33 -10.60 13.38
N SER A 13 0.99 -10.56 13.22
CA SER A 13 1.75 -9.35 13.45
C SER A 13 1.56 -8.51 12.21
N ALA A 14 0.82 -7.42 12.38
CA ALA A 14 0.77 -6.35 11.39
C ALA A 14 2.16 -5.73 11.27
N ASP A 15 3.00 -6.31 10.43
CA ASP A 15 4.38 -5.90 10.25
C ASP A 15 4.56 -5.10 8.96
N CYS A 16 5.12 -3.91 9.11
CA CYS A 16 5.57 -3.05 8.04
C CYS A 16 6.96 -3.45 7.56
N ILE A 17 7.29 -3.05 6.33
CA ILE A 17 8.67 -3.14 5.80
C ILE A 17 9.33 -1.75 5.64
N TRP A 18 8.53 -0.69 5.75
CA TRP A 18 8.97 0.69 5.75
C TRP A 18 8.04 1.60 6.57
N TYR A 19 8.51 2.80 6.86
CA TYR A 19 7.70 3.88 7.42
C TYR A 19 8.36 5.24 7.17
N GLY A 20 7.66 6.15 6.50
CA GLY A 20 8.13 7.48 6.12
C GLY A 20 9.07 7.51 4.90
N ILE A 21 9.30 8.71 4.38
CA ILE A 21 10.28 8.98 3.32
C ILE A 21 11.63 9.32 3.98
N GLY A 22 12.70 8.62 3.58
CA GLY A 22 14.04 8.80 4.14
C GLY A 22 15.01 9.58 3.25
N ASP A 23 14.71 9.70 1.96
CA ASP A 23 15.52 10.47 1.00
C ASP A 23 14.64 11.20 0.00
N HIS A 24 14.86 12.52 -0.10
CA HIS A 24 14.12 13.47 -0.93
C HIS A 24 14.96 14.03 -2.09
N LYS A 25 16.16 13.49 -2.34
CA LYS A 25 17.05 13.96 -3.40
C LYS A 25 16.45 13.86 -4.80
N ASP A 26 15.71 12.78 -5.06
CA ASP A 26 14.90 12.64 -6.27
C ASP A 26 13.42 12.86 -5.89
N PRO A 27 12.81 13.99 -6.27
CA PRO A 27 11.41 14.27 -5.96
C PRO A 27 10.42 13.39 -6.72
N VAL A 28 10.89 12.66 -7.75
CA VAL A 28 10.08 11.73 -8.55
C VAL A 28 10.19 10.31 -8.00
N HIS A 29 11.36 9.94 -7.46
CA HIS A 29 11.64 8.61 -6.92
C HIS A 29 12.27 8.68 -5.52
N PRO A 30 11.53 9.15 -4.51
CA PRO A 30 12.03 9.16 -3.14
C PRO A 30 12.20 7.74 -2.62
N HIS A 31 13.17 7.55 -1.72
CA HIS A 31 13.37 6.25 -1.06
C HIS A 31 12.66 6.25 0.30
N TYR A 32 11.92 5.18 0.56
CA TYR A 32 11.27 4.98 1.85
C TYR A 32 12.26 4.49 2.90
N THR A 33 12.00 4.84 4.15
CA THR A 33 12.84 4.42 5.27
C THR A 33 12.49 2.99 5.67
N PHE A 34 13.47 2.10 5.64
CA PHE A 34 13.34 0.73 6.13
C PHE A 34 12.91 0.72 7.59
N TYR A 35 11.87 -0.06 7.88
CA TYR A 35 11.27 -0.18 9.20
C TYR A 35 10.61 -1.54 9.32
N GLU A 36 11.04 -2.31 10.31
CA GLU A 36 10.41 -3.57 10.69
C GLU A 36 9.70 -3.35 12.02
N GLY A 37 8.38 -3.34 11.98
CA GLY A 37 7.58 -3.16 13.18
C GLY A 37 6.11 -2.88 12.86
N ARG A 38 5.34 -2.63 13.92
CA ARG A 38 3.91 -2.48 13.78
C ARG A 38 3.50 -1.21 13.04
N GLY A 39 2.40 -1.33 12.30
CA GLY A 39 1.69 -0.17 11.75
C GLY A 39 1.26 0.79 12.85
N ARG A 40 1.13 2.07 12.49
CA ARG A 40 0.81 3.18 13.40
C ARG A 40 -0.43 3.93 12.90
N PRO A 41 -1.27 4.45 13.80
CA PRO A 41 -2.35 5.34 13.39
C PRO A 41 -1.77 6.62 12.76
N LEU A 42 -2.48 7.15 11.75
CA LEU A 42 -2.02 8.31 10.98
C LEU A 42 -1.96 9.59 11.81
N ASN A 43 -2.82 9.72 12.83
CA ASN A 43 -2.88 10.85 13.78
C ASN A 43 -2.90 12.25 13.13
N ASP A 44 -3.47 12.37 11.93
CA ASP A 44 -3.58 13.64 11.20
C ASP A 44 -4.90 13.67 10.44
N ALA A 45 -5.77 14.63 10.77
CA ALA A 45 -7.13 14.70 10.21
C ALA A 45 -7.14 15.01 8.71
N ASP A 46 -6.23 15.86 8.23
CA ASP A 46 -6.15 16.22 6.81
C ASP A 46 -5.64 15.04 5.98
N ALA A 47 -4.60 14.36 6.49
CA ALA A 47 -4.08 13.14 5.87
C ALA A 47 -5.13 12.03 5.87
N TYR A 48 -5.96 11.92 6.92
CA TYR A 48 -7.05 10.96 6.97
C TYR A 48 -8.11 11.22 5.88
N GLN A 49 -8.36 12.48 5.51
CA GLN A 49 -9.24 12.79 4.37
C GLN A 49 -8.63 12.31 3.05
N VAL A 50 -7.31 12.44 2.88
CA VAL A 50 -6.60 11.91 1.70
C VAL A 50 -6.70 10.38 1.70
N LEU A 51 -6.44 9.72 2.84
CA LEU A 51 -6.55 8.27 2.99
C LEU A 51 -7.94 7.78 2.64
N SER A 52 -8.98 8.43 3.17
CA SER A 52 -10.38 8.08 2.94
C SER A 52 -10.77 8.15 1.45
N LYS A 53 -10.18 9.08 0.69
CA LYS A 53 -10.43 9.22 -0.75
C LYS A 53 -9.61 8.24 -1.57
N MET A 54 -8.32 8.12 -1.27
CA MET A 54 -7.38 7.34 -2.06
C MET A 54 -7.45 5.85 -1.76
N CYS A 55 -7.49 5.50 -0.48
CA CYS A 55 -7.34 4.16 0.08
C CYS A 55 -8.47 3.84 1.08
N PRO A 56 -9.75 3.91 0.67
CA PRO A 56 -10.89 3.76 1.59
C PRO A 56 -10.89 2.44 2.38
N THR A 57 -10.35 1.36 1.82
CA THR A 57 -10.20 0.05 2.49
C THR A 57 -9.34 0.12 3.76
N TYR A 58 -8.47 1.12 3.87
CA TYR A 58 -7.57 1.33 4.99
C TYR A 58 -8.02 2.48 5.91
N ALA A 59 -9.10 3.19 5.58
CA ALA A 59 -9.67 4.27 6.38
C ALA A 59 -10.81 3.76 7.29
N LEU A 60 -10.52 2.76 8.12
CA LEU A 60 -11.52 2.07 8.96
C LEU A 60 -11.82 2.78 10.29
N GLY A 61 -11.01 3.78 10.64
CA GLY A 61 -11.11 4.54 11.89
C GLY A 61 -9.80 5.26 12.21
N PRO A 62 -9.81 6.24 13.12
CA PRO A 62 -8.63 7.05 13.46
C PRO A 62 -7.47 6.23 14.04
N ASP A 63 -7.78 5.14 14.73
CA ASP A 63 -6.79 4.24 15.35
C ASP A 63 -6.32 3.11 14.42
N THR A 64 -6.74 3.12 13.14
CA THR A 64 -6.36 2.06 12.19
C THR A 64 -4.84 2.07 12.01
N PRO A 65 -4.13 0.95 12.28
CA PRO A 65 -2.70 0.87 12.05
C PRO A 65 -2.41 0.89 10.55
N LEU A 66 -1.40 1.67 10.16
CA LEU A 66 -0.96 1.82 8.77
C LEU A 66 0.57 1.76 8.71
N CYS A 67 1.09 1.30 7.58
CA CYS A 67 2.53 1.31 7.28
C CYS A 67 2.98 2.52 6.46
N CYS A 68 2.18 3.59 6.48
CA CYS A 68 2.50 4.86 5.85
C CYS A 68 2.27 6.03 6.82
N ASP A 69 3.01 7.11 6.61
CA ASP A 69 2.73 8.40 7.23
C ASP A 69 2.04 9.36 6.26
N LYS A 70 1.77 10.58 6.75
CA LYS A 70 1.19 11.66 5.95
C LYS A 70 2.01 11.99 4.70
N GLU A 71 3.33 11.98 4.82
CA GLU A 71 4.20 12.37 3.73
C GLU A 71 4.18 11.34 2.60
N GLN A 72 4.32 10.06 2.93
CA GLN A 72 4.21 8.97 1.96
C GLN A 72 2.83 8.93 1.31
N LEU A 73 1.76 9.12 2.08
CA LEU A 73 0.40 9.13 1.55
C LEU A 73 0.17 10.28 0.57
N ASN A 74 0.67 11.48 0.88
CA ASN A 74 0.56 12.62 -0.01
C ASN A 74 1.42 12.45 -1.27
N PHE A 75 2.63 11.92 -1.12
CA PHE A 75 3.49 11.57 -2.26
C PHE A 75 2.81 10.53 -3.16
N PHE A 76 2.22 9.48 -2.59
CA PHE A 76 1.44 8.49 -3.33
C PHE A 76 0.27 9.14 -4.09
N HIS A 77 -0.50 10.02 -3.43
CA HIS A 77 -1.61 10.73 -4.07
C HIS A 77 -1.16 11.55 -5.29
N GLU A 78 -0.07 12.29 -5.16
CA GLU A 78 0.47 13.13 -6.24
C GLU A 78 1.05 12.28 -7.38
N SER A 79 1.86 11.25 -7.05
CA SER A 79 2.48 10.35 -8.03
C SER A 79 1.47 9.48 -8.78
N ALA A 80 0.28 9.26 -8.22
CA ALA A 80 -0.78 8.49 -8.87
C ALA A 80 -1.61 9.30 -9.90
N LYS A 81 -1.45 10.64 -9.97
CA LYS A 81 -2.24 11.50 -10.90
C LYS A 81 -2.10 11.12 -12.37
N PRO A 82 -0.90 10.84 -12.92
CA PRO A 82 -0.77 10.40 -14.31
C PRO A 82 -1.52 9.09 -14.58
N ALA A 83 -1.47 8.14 -13.64
CA ALA A 83 -2.21 6.88 -13.74
C ALA A 83 -3.73 7.10 -13.64
N TYR A 84 -4.18 8.06 -12.81
CA TYR A 84 -5.58 8.45 -12.76
C TYR A 84 -6.08 8.95 -14.11
N GLU A 85 -5.33 9.83 -14.79
CA GLU A 85 -5.75 10.34 -16.10
C GLU A 85 -5.90 9.22 -17.14
N LEU A 86 -5.07 8.18 -17.06
CA LEU A 86 -5.16 7.02 -17.93
C LEU A 86 -6.40 6.16 -17.62
N PHE A 87 -6.69 5.92 -16.33
CA PHE A 87 -7.69 4.94 -15.90
C PHE A 87 -9.04 5.52 -15.48
N ARG A 88 -9.19 6.85 -15.36
CA ARG A 88 -10.43 7.49 -14.85
C ARG A 88 -11.69 7.19 -15.68
N ARG A 89 -11.53 6.84 -16.95
CA ARG A 89 -12.66 6.42 -17.82
C ARG A 89 -13.20 5.02 -17.47
N CYS A 90 -12.43 4.23 -16.72
CA CYS A 90 -12.78 2.87 -16.29
C CYS A 90 -12.67 2.79 -14.75
N PRO A 91 -13.72 3.16 -14.00
CA PRO A 91 -13.66 3.27 -12.54
C PRO A 91 -13.15 2.01 -11.82
N SER A 92 -13.49 0.81 -12.33
CA SER A 92 -13.03 -0.46 -11.78
C SER A 92 -11.53 -0.67 -11.96
N CYS A 93 -10.97 -0.29 -13.12
CA CYS A 93 -9.53 -0.33 -13.37
C CYS A 93 -8.80 0.59 -12.38
N TRP A 94 -9.28 1.82 -12.24
CA TRP A 94 -8.72 2.78 -11.29
C TRP A 94 -8.81 2.30 -9.83
N ALA A 95 -9.93 1.68 -9.45
CA ALA A 95 -10.11 1.12 -8.11
C ALA A 95 -9.10 0.00 -7.82
N ASN A 96 -8.93 -0.95 -8.75
CA ASN A 96 -7.99 -2.06 -8.60
C ASN A 96 -6.53 -1.58 -8.64
N PHE A 97 -6.19 -0.64 -9.54
CA PHE A 97 -4.86 -0.02 -9.61
C PHE A 97 -4.49 0.65 -8.29
N ARG A 98 -5.39 1.49 -7.76
CA ARG A 98 -5.17 2.14 -6.47
C ARG A 98 -5.09 1.15 -5.34
N MET A 99 -5.93 0.11 -5.32
CA MET A 99 -5.89 -0.91 -4.27
C MET A 99 -4.53 -1.59 -4.19
N LEU A 100 -3.91 -1.93 -5.33
CA LEU A 100 -2.55 -2.46 -5.39
C LEU A 100 -1.53 -1.51 -4.74
N LEU A 101 -1.57 -0.22 -5.08
CA LEU A 101 -0.60 0.75 -4.56
C LEU A 101 -0.88 1.18 -3.12
N CYS A 102 -2.15 1.21 -2.70
CA CYS A 102 -2.55 1.42 -1.32
C CYS A 102 -2.07 0.26 -0.44
N ALA A 103 -2.23 -0.99 -0.92
CA ALA A 103 -1.74 -2.16 -0.21
C ALA A 103 -0.21 -2.12 -0.08
N MET A 104 0.48 -1.82 -1.18
CA MET A 104 1.93 -1.65 -1.14
C MET A 104 2.35 -0.58 -0.14
N THR A 105 1.68 0.58 -0.13
CA THR A 105 2.13 1.77 0.61
C THR A 105 1.73 1.76 2.08
N CYS A 106 0.50 1.36 2.41
CA CYS A 106 -0.13 1.62 3.71
C CYS A 106 -0.66 0.39 4.43
N ASP A 107 -0.73 -0.80 3.81
CA ASP A 107 -1.30 -1.99 4.46
C ASP A 107 -0.56 -2.30 5.77
N PRO A 108 -1.28 -2.51 6.89
CA PRO A 108 -0.62 -2.86 8.15
C PRO A 108 0.14 -4.18 8.12
N ASN A 109 -0.13 -5.07 7.16
CA ASN A 109 0.49 -6.40 7.04
C ASN A 109 1.40 -6.50 5.80
N GLN A 110 2.07 -5.42 5.40
CA GLN A 110 2.98 -5.41 4.25
C GLN A 110 3.93 -6.59 4.19
N ALA A 111 4.51 -7.00 5.33
CA ALA A 111 5.49 -8.08 5.39
C ALA A 111 4.95 -9.45 4.92
N GLU A 112 3.62 -9.62 4.81
CA GLU A 112 3.02 -10.84 4.27
C GLU A 112 3.19 -10.97 2.75
N PHE A 113 3.37 -9.85 2.03
CA PHE A 113 3.38 -9.83 0.56
C PHE A 113 4.44 -8.92 -0.07
N LEU A 114 5.15 -8.12 0.73
CA LEU A 114 6.29 -7.33 0.30
C LEU A 114 7.57 -7.80 1.00
N THR A 115 8.64 -7.95 0.24
CA THR A 115 9.96 -8.28 0.77
C THR A 115 10.99 -7.29 0.26
N PRO A 116 11.70 -6.54 1.13
CA PRO A 116 12.84 -5.74 0.72
C PRO A 116 13.92 -6.63 0.11
N THR A 117 14.35 -6.30 -1.11
CA THR A 117 15.42 -7.03 -1.81
C THR A 117 16.73 -6.26 -1.84
N MET A 118 16.69 -4.94 -1.62
CA MET A 118 17.88 -4.11 -1.47
C MET A 118 17.61 -2.98 -0.47
N VAL A 119 18.39 -2.96 0.60
CA VAL A 119 18.40 -1.89 1.61
C VAL A 119 19.83 -1.38 1.75
N VAL A 120 20.04 -0.08 1.57
CA VAL A 120 21.35 0.57 1.78
C VAL A 120 21.20 1.61 2.89
N GLY A 121 21.91 1.41 4.00
CA GLY A 121 21.70 2.18 5.22
C GLY A 121 20.29 1.95 5.76
N LYS A 122 19.45 2.98 5.74
CA LYS A 122 18.03 2.89 6.14
C LYS A 122 17.07 3.10 4.97
N LEU A 123 17.54 3.04 3.73
CA LEU A 123 16.72 3.33 2.56
C LEU A 123 16.40 2.03 1.82
N VAL A 124 15.12 1.82 1.51
CA VAL A 124 14.65 0.70 0.70
C VAL A 124 14.75 1.08 -0.77
N PHE A 125 15.58 0.37 -1.53
CA PHE A 125 15.78 0.63 -2.96
C PHE A 125 14.97 -0.29 -3.87
N SER A 126 14.72 -1.51 -3.42
CA SER A 126 13.91 -2.46 -4.18
C SER A 126 13.14 -3.38 -3.26
N VAL A 127 11.97 -3.79 -3.73
CA VAL A 127 11.10 -4.77 -3.08
C VAL A 127 10.65 -5.82 -4.09
N GLN A 128 10.42 -7.03 -3.61
CA GLN A 128 9.63 -8.04 -4.30
C GLN A 128 8.18 -7.92 -3.81
N TYR A 129 7.25 -7.78 -4.75
CA TYR A 129 5.81 -7.78 -4.45
C TYR A 129 5.18 -9.09 -4.91
N ASN A 130 4.81 -9.93 -3.95
CA ASN A 130 4.18 -11.21 -4.17
C ASN A 130 2.66 -11.03 -4.31
N LEU A 131 2.15 -11.17 -5.54
CA LEU A 131 0.73 -11.06 -5.85
C LEU A 131 0.12 -12.44 -6.12
N THR A 132 -1.12 -12.63 -5.66
CA THR A 132 -1.90 -13.79 -6.07
C THR A 132 -2.28 -13.68 -7.55
N LYS A 133 -2.35 -14.83 -8.22
CA LYS A 133 -2.79 -14.88 -9.63
C LYS A 133 -4.19 -14.26 -9.81
N SER A 134 -5.11 -14.53 -8.89
CA SER A 134 -6.47 -13.99 -8.95
C SER A 134 -6.50 -12.46 -8.85
N PHE A 135 -5.67 -11.87 -7.98
CA PHE A 135 -5.54 -10.41 -7.90
C PHE A 135 -4.99 -9.85 -9.21
N ALA A 136 -3.89 -10.42 -9.72
CA ALA A 136 -3.25 -9.96 -10.96
C ALA A 136 -4.20 -10.06 -12.17
N ASP A 137 -4.92 -11.19 -12.30
CA ASP A 137 -5.91 -11.41 -13.35
C ASP A 137 -7.08 -10.43 -13.21
N SER A 138 -7.58 -10.19 -12.00
CA SER A 138 -8.68 -9.24 -11.75
C SER A 138 -8.28 -7.81 -12.12
N PHE A 139 -7.10 -7.36 -11.69
CA PHE A 139 -6.55 -6.07 -12.05
C PHE A 139 -6.41 -5.93 -13.57
N PHE A 140 -5.73 -6.86 -14.23
CA PHE A 140 -5.55 -6.84 -15.69
C PHE A 140 -6.89 -6.83 -16.43
N ASN A 141 -7.82 -7.71 -16.05
CA ASN A 141 -9.13 -7.82 -16.68
C ASN A 141 -10.01 -6.59 -16.47
N SER A 142 -9.81 -5.84 -15.39
CA SER A 142 -10.54 -4.59 -15.15
C SER A 142 -10.06 -3.43 -16.03
N CYS A 143 -8.82 -3.51 -16.53
CA CYS A 143 -8.19 -2.47 -17.35
C CYS A 143 -8.13 -2.82 -18.83
N LYS A 144 -8.21 -4.10 -19.20
CA LYS A 144 -8.23 -4.51 -20.61
C LYS A 144 -9.46 -3.88 -21.28
N VAL A 145 -9.21 -3.06 -22.30
CA VAL A 145 -10.26 -2.55 -23.16
C VAL A 145 -10.73 -3.76 -23.99
N GLY A 146 -11.96 -4.25 -23.74
CA GLY A 146 -12.65 -5.04 -24.74
C GLY A 146 -12.84 -4.13 -25.95
N ASN A 147 -12.52 -4.57 -27.17
CA ASN A 147 -12.69 -3.80 -28.40
C ASN A 147 -14.09 -3.16 -28.47
N VAL A 148 -14.22 -1.93 -27.97
CA VAL A 148 -15.33 -1.05 -28.30
C VAL A 148 -14.85 -0.35 -29.56
N GLY A 149 -15.47 -0.73 -30.67
CA GLY A 149 -15.09 -0.35 -32.03
C GLY A 149 -14.77 1.14 -32.15
N LEU A 150 -13.62 1.39 -32.77
CA LEU A 150 -13.46 2.54 -33.66
C LEU A 150 -14.46 2.43 -34.81
#